data_AF-A0A925RCA6-F1
#
_entry.id   AF-A0A925RCA6-F1
#
_cell.length_a   1.000
_cell.length_b   1.000
_cell.length_c   1.000
_cell.angle_alpha   90.00
_cell.angle_beta   90.00
_cell.angle_gamma   90.00
#
_symmetry.space_group_name_H-M   'P 1'
#
loop_
_entity.id
_entity.type
_entity.pdbx_description
1 polymer ?
#
loop_
_entity_poly.entity_id
_entity_poly.type
_entity_poly.pdbx_seq_one_letter_code
_entity_poly.pdbx_strand_id
1 'polypeptide(L)'
;NMVAGDYIQFQVRDIDSSWPVVVRDEKHSLIQPRPSPLRTTAQIVTWAAAKRLLELTTCIDRPVDAFLQLTWVTGVPIKVVLPRVVTEISQQIGGSTLGGKGRPWHERLRREILRPIYRAQIRFRSRKAA
;
A
#
# COMPACT_ATOMS: atom_id res chain seq x y z
N ASN A 1 -19.26 5.86 -6.08
CA ASN A 1 -19.07 5.15 -7.36
C ASN A 1 -17.61 4.89 -7.62
N MET A 2 -17.27 3.65 -7.99
CA MET A 2 -15.94 3.31 -8.51
C MET A 2 -15.81 3.80 -9.94
N VAL A 3 -14.65 4.38 -10.29
CA VAL A 3 -14.37 4.88 -11.64
C VAL A 3 -13.19 4.12 -12.23
N ALA A 4 -13.11 4.06 -13.56
CA ALA A 4 -11.97 3.49 -14.26
C ALA A 4 -10.65 4.10 -13.75
N GLY A 5 -9.69 3.25 -13.39
CA GLY A 5 -8.39 3.66 -12.84
C GLY A 5 -8.32 3.56 -11.31
N ASP A 6 -9.41 3.26 -10.63
CA ASP A 6 -9.40 3.09 -9.17
C ASP A 6 -8.75 1.77 -8.72
N TYR A 7 -8.06 1.87 -7.59
CA TYR A 7 -7.60 0.75 -6.76
C TYR A 7 -8.14 0.95 -5.34
N ILE A 8 -8.90 -0.01 -4.82
CA ILE A 8 -9.45 0.02 -3.45
C ILE A 8 -8.77 -1.05 -2.61
N GLN A 9 -8.18 -0.65 -1.49
CA GLN A 9 -7.58 -1.53 -0.49
C GLN A 9 -8.52 -1.73 0.70
N PHE A 10 -8.56 -2.98 1.17
CA PHE A 10 -9.16 -3.37 2.44
C PHE A 10 -8.03 -3.66 3.42
N GLN A 11 -7.90 -2.77 4.41
CA GLN A 11 -6.86 -2.87 5.42
C GLN A 11 -7.39 -3.65 6.63
N VAL A 12 -6.51 -4.44 7.23
CA VAL A 12 -6.81 -5.25 8.44
C VAL A 12 -6.44 -4.53 9.73
N ARG A 13 -5.61 -3.49 9.60
CA ARG A 13 -5.21 -2.59 10.69
C ARG A 13 -6.05 -1.33 10.61
N ASP A 14 -6.23 -0.70 11.76
CA ASP A 14 -6.86 0.61 11.82
C ASP A 14 -5.97 1.62 11.10
N ILE A 15 -6.61 2.41 10.23
CA ILE A 15 -6.01 3.51 9.52
C ILE A 15 -6.58 4.78 10.13
N ASP A 16 -5.71 5.76 10.35
CA ASP A 16 -6.10 7.08 10.84
C ASP A 16 -7.24 7.65 9.99
N SER A 17 -8.34 8.02 10.62
CA SER A 17 -9.52 8.57 9.94
C SER A 17 -9.40 10.06 9.60
N SER A 18 -8.28 10.70 9.97
CA SER A 18 -8.00 12.11 9.66
C SER A 18 -7.77 12.40 8.16
N TRP A 19 -7.62 11.36 7.32
CA TRP A 19 -7.41 11.53 5.90
C TRP A 19 -8.66 12.07 5.17
N PRO A 20 -8.48 12.85 4.08
CA PRO A 20 -9.59 13.34 3.29
C PRO A 20 -10.49 12.22 2.79
N VAL A 21 -11.79 12.39 3.01
CA VAL A 21 -12.83 11.46 2.57
C VAL A 21 -13.19 11.77 1.12
N VAL A 22 -13.04 10.77 0.26
CA VAL A 22 -13.37 10.83 -1.17
C VAL A 22 -14.85 10.55 -1.39
N VAL A 23 -15.38 9.53 -0.70
CA VAL A 23 -16.80 9.16 -0.74
C VAL A 23 -17.21 8.73 0.66
N ARG A 24 -18.40 9.15 1.08
CA ARG A 24 -19.03 8.70 2.33
C ARG A 24 -20.38 8.09 2.01
N ASP A 25 -20.63 6.95 2.64
CA ASP A 25 -21.92 6.30 2.78
C ASP A 25 -22.30 6.26 4.28
N GLU A 26 -23.51 5.82 4.63
CA GLU A 26 -23.99 5.79 6.02
C GLU A 26 -23.06 5.01 6.97
N LYS A 27 -22.50 3.89 6.48
CA LYS A 27 -21.69 2.97 7.29
C LYS A 27 -20.21 2.94 6.92
N HIS A 28 -19.87 3.40 5.72
CA HIS A 28 -18.51 3.27 5.18
C HIS A 28 -18.02 4.59 4.58
N SER A 29 -16.71 4.77 4.58
CA SER A 29 -16.06 5.87 3.88
C SER A 29 -14.86 5.38 3.11
N LEU A 30 -14.64 5.97 1.94
CA LEU A 30 -13.43 5.82 1.16
C LEU A 30 -12.54 7.02 1.43
N ILE A 31 -11.36 6.78 1.97
CA ILE A 31 -10.31 7.79 2.13
C ILE A 31 -9.18 7.54 1.13
N GLN A 32 -8.35 8.55 0.90
CA GLN A 32 -7.16 8.44 0.05
C GLN A 32 -5.90 8.83 0.83
N PRO A 33 -5.35 7.90 1.65
CA PRO A 33 -4.16 8.16 2.44
C PRO A 33 -2.91 8.36 1.58
N ARG A 34 -2.01 9.26 2.01
CA ARG A 34 -0.76 9.58 1.30
C ARG A 34 0.43 9.59 2.28
N PRO A 35 1.33 8.61 2.24
CA PRO A 35 1.37 7.46 1.32
C PRO A 35 0.25 6.46 1.57
N SER A 36 -0.06 5.63 0.57
CA SER A 36 -0.99 4.52 0.78
C SER A 36 -0.44 3.56 1.84
N PRO A 37 -1.30 2.90 2.62
CA PRO A 37 -0.85 1.91 3.58
C PRO A 37 -0.14 0.75 2.87
N LEU A 38 0.80 0.16 3.60
CA LEU A 38 1.45 -1.09 3.19
C LEU A 38 0.47 -2.25 3.36
N ARG A 39 0.78 -3.38 2.70
CA ARG A 39 -0.05 -4.57 2.53
C ARG A 39 -1.09 -4.51 1.43
N THR A 40 -1.31 -5.68 0.85
CA THR A 40 -2.30 -5.99 -0.19
C THR A 40 -3.06 -7.25 0.22
N THR A 41 -3.71 -7.21 1.39
CA THR A 41 -4.45 -8.36 1.93
C THR A 41 -5.70 -8.65 1.11
N ALA A 42 -6.48 -7.61 0.84
CA ALA A 42 -7.62 -7.67 -0.06
C ALA A 42 -7.75 -6.35 -0.82
N GLN A 43 -8.13 -6.45 -2.09
CA GLN A 43 -8.25 -5.30 -2.97
C GLN A 43 -9.32 -5.52 -4.05
N ILE A 44 -9.93 -4.42 -4.48
CA ILE A 44 -10.66 -4.35 -5.75
C ILE A 44 -9.84 -3.47 -6.67
N VAL A 45 -9.51 -3.99 -7.85
CA VAL A 45 -8.71 -3.29 -8.86
C VAL A 45 -9.55 -3.20 -10.12
N THR A 46 -9.78 -1.97 -10.60
CA THR A 46 -10.45 -1.80 -11.89
C THR A 46 -9.57 -2.28 -13.03
N TRP A 47 -10.17 -2.68 -14.14
CA TRP A 47 -9.43 -3.17 -15.30
C TRP A 47 -8.37 -2.15 -15.79
N ALA A 48 -8.73 -0.87 -15.86
CA ALA A 48 -7.82 0.19 -16.30
C ALA A 48 -6.63 0.37 -15.33
N ALA A 49 -6.87 0.27 -14.02
CA ALA A 49 -5.80 0.30 -13.01
C ALA A 49 -4.88 -0.93 -13.16
N ALA A 50 -5.46 -2.12 -13.32
CA ALA A 50 -4.70 -3.36 -13.48
C ALA A 50 -3.80 -3.33 -14.72
N LYS A 51 -4.35 -2.90 -15.87
CA LYS A 51 -3.59 -2.73 -17.12
C LYS A 51 -2.43 -1.75 -16.93
N ARG A 52 -2.69 -0.58 -16.33
CA ARG A 52 -1.67 0.44 -16.09
C ARG A 52 -0.55 -0.06 -15.17
N LEU A 53 -0.91 -0.77 -14.09
CA LEU A 53 0.08 -1.34 -13.18
C LEU A 53 0.93 -2.39 -13.90
N LEU A 54 0.31 -3.26 -14.70
CA LEU A 54 1.01 -4.29 -15.46
C LEU A 54 2.03 -3.72 -16.45
N GLU A 55 1.66 -2.65 -17.17
CA GLU A 55 2.56 -1.94 -18.10
C GLU A 55 3.79 -1.36 -17.40
N LEU A 56 3.67 -0.95 -16.13
CA LEU A 56 4.76 -0.38 -15.35
C LEU A 56 5.60 -1.43 -14.60
N THR A 57 5.12 -2.67 -14.50
CA THR A 57 5.79 -3.76 -13.79
C THR A 57 6.32 -4.83 -14.74
N THR A 58 6.92 -4.43 -15.86
CA THR A 58 7.67 -5.36 -16.73
C THR A 58 8.87 -5.97 -16.02
N CYS A 59 9.44 -5.26 -15.04
CA CYS A 59 10.46 -5.74 -14.12
C CYS A 59 9.98 -5.56 -12.67
N ILE A 60 10.07 -6.62 -11.87
CA ILE A 60 9.71 -6.60 -10.44
C ILE A 60 10.98 -6.37 -9.62
N ASP A 61 11.19 -5.13 -9.19
CA ASP A 61 12.37 -4.71 -8.43
C ASP A 61 12.10 -4.47 -6.93
N ARG A 62 10.81 -4.46 -6.54
CA ARG A 62 10.36 -4.16 -5.18
C ARG A 62 9.05 -4.89 -4.85
N PRO A 63 8.70 -4.98 -3.55
CA PRO A 63 7.41 -5.50 -3.13
C PRO A 63 6.23 -4.71 -3.73
N VAL A 64 5.14 -5.41 -4.04
CA VAL A 64 3.95 -4.85 -4.69
C VAL A 64 3.35 -3.68 -3.89
N ASP A 65 3.26 -3.80 -2.56
CA ASP A 65 2.74 -2.75 -1.70
C ASP A 65 3.63 -1.49 -1.69
N ALA A 66 4.94 -1.65 -1.70
CA ALA A 66 5.89 -0.55 -1.83
C ALA A 66 5.83 0.12 -3.21
N PHE A 67 5.52 -0.63 -4.28
CA PHE A 67 5.28 -0.08 -5.61
C PHE A 67 3.98 0.72 -5.67
N LEU A 68 2.90 0.22 -5.07
CA LEU A 68 1.61 0.92 -5.00
C LEU A 68 1.69 2.26 -4.23
N GLN A 69 2.60 2.39 -3.27
CA GLN A 69 2.87 3.67 -2.58
C GLN A 69 3.40 4.76 -3.51
N LEU A 70 3.99 4.39 -4.65
CA LEU A 70 4.58 5.30 -5.61
C LEU A 70 3.50 5.84 -6.56
N THR A 71 2.42 6.40 -6.02
CA THR A 71 1.29 6.92 -6.83
C THR A 71 1.71 7.97 -7.85
N TRP A 72 2.82 8.68 -7.59
CA TRP A 72 3.44 9.62 -8.53
C TRP A 72 4.15 8.95 -9.72
N VAL A 73 4.47 7.66 -9.62
CA VAL A 73 4.98 6.83 -10.71
C VAL A 73 3.85 6.06 -11.37
N THR A 74 3.00 5.41 -10.57
CA THR A 74 1.93 4.55 -11.08
C THR A 74 0.81 5.33 -11.77
N GLY A 75 0.53 6.55 -11.27
CA GLY A 75 -0.64 7.33 -11.65
C GLY A 75 -1.96 6.74 -11.15
N VAL A 76 -1.92 5.66 -10.36
CA VAL A 76 -3.10 4.94 -9.88
C VAL A 76 -3.47 5.45 -8.49
N PRO A 77 -4.67 6.03 -8.30
CA PRO A 77 -5.14 6.45 -6.98
C PRO A 77 -5.46 5.22 -6.12
N ILE A 78 -4.85 5.15 -4.93
CA ILE A 78 -5.12 4.10 -3.95
C ILE A 78 -6.09 4.62 -2.89
N LYS A 79 -7.29 4.05 -2.86
CA LYS A 79 -8.34 4.36 -1.87
C LYS A 79 -8.40 3.27 -0.82
N VAL A 80 -8.81 3.62 0.39
CA VAL A 80 -8.95 2.69 1.52
C VAL A 80 -10.34 2.79 2.11
N VAL A 81 -10.96 1.65 2.37
CA VAL A 81 -12.27 1.56 3.03
C VAL A 81 -12.11 1.69 4.55
N LEU A 82 -12.92 2.56 5.16
CA LEU A 82 -13.13 2.67 6.60
C LEU A 82 -14.61 2.45 6.95
N PRO A 83 -14.93 1.87 8.13
CA PRO A 83 -13.99 1.17 9.03
C PRO A 83 -13.46 -0.12 8.37
N ARG A 84 -12.50 -0.81 9.01
CA ARG A 84 -11.98 -2.08 8.48
C ARG A 84 -13.12 -3.08 8.27
N VAL A 85 -13.12 -3.76 7.12
CA VAL A 85 -14.16 -4.75 6.74
C VAL A 85 -13.57 -6.17 6.64
N VAL A 86 -12.25 -6.30 6.69
CA VAL A 86 -11.53 -7.58 6.52
C VAL A 86 -10.66 -7.86 7.73
N THR A 87 -10.55 -9.13 8.10
CA THR A 87 -9.65 -9.65 9.13
C THR A 87 -8.66 -10.65 8.54
N GLU A 88 -7.45 -10.70 9.09
CA GLU A 88 -6.40 -11.65 8.69
C GLU A 88 -6.19 -12.66 9.82
N ILE A 89 -6.24 -13.96 9.51
CA ILE A 89 -6.02 -15.06 10.47
C ILE A 89 -4.64 -15.73 10.30
N SER A 90 -3.74 -15.14 9.51
CA SER A 90 -2.45 -15.74 9.13
C SER A 90 -1.53 -16.01 10.32
N GLN A 91 -1.64 -15.25 11.42
CA GLN A 91 -0.89 -15.54 12.65
C GLN A 91 -1.33 -16.85 13.33
N GLN A 92 -2.59 -17.26 13.15
CA GLN A 92 -3.14 -18.48 13.74
C GLN A 92 -2.78 -19.73 12.91
N ILE A 93 -2.52 -19.58 11.61
CA ILE A 93 -2.22 -20.68 10.67
C ILE A 93 -0.69 -20.92 10.53
N GLY A 94 0.14 -20.23 11.31
CA GLY A 94 1.59 -20.44 11.36
C GLY A 94 2.44 -19.37 10.67
N GLY A 95 1.83 -18.31 10.10
CA GLY A 95 2.54 -17.16 9.53
C GLY A 95 3.60 -17.50 8.47
N SER A 96 4.45 -16.54 8.13
CA SER A 96 5.59 -16.78 7.24
C SER A 96 6.89 -16.77 8.03
N THR A 97 7.64 -17.87 7.95
CA THR A 97 9.01 -18.03 8.47
C THR A 97 10.09 -17.60 7.48
N LEU A 98 9.76 -16.79 6.46
CA LEU A 98 10.73 -16.21 5.51
C LEU A 98 11.59 -15.10 6.16
N GLY A 99 12.20 -15.40 7.30
CA GLY A 99 13.28 -14.63 7.90
C GLY A 99 14.61 -15.16 7.40
N GLY A 100 15.26 -14.42 6.49
CA GLY A 100 16.53 -14.82 5.88
C GLY A 100 17.62 -15.06 6.91
N LYS A 101 17.84 -16.33 7.26
CA LYS A 101 19.02 -16.80 7.99
C LYS A 101 20.22 -16.69 7.03
N GLY A 102 21.29 -16.02 7.46
CA GLY A 102 22.56 -15.97 6.71
C GLY A 102 22.98 -14.63 6.09
N ARG A 103 22.32 -13.49 6.42
CA ARG A 103 22.79 -12.17 5.93
C ARG A 103 23.88 -11.56 6.83
N PRO A 104 24.93 -10.93 6.25
CA PRO A 104 25.96 -10.25 7.02
C PRO A 104 25.40 -9.13 7.89
N TRP A 105 26.00 -8.90 9.06
CA TRP A 105 25.58 -7.86 10.01
C TRP A 105 25.65 -6.44 9.42
N HIS A 106 26.62 -6.18 8.54
CA HIS A 106 26.80 -4.86 7.90
C HIS A 106 25.66 -4.54 6.92
N GLU A 107 25.15 -5.54 6.18
CA GLU A 107 23.99 -5.35 5.32
C GLU A 107 22.73 -5.08 6.12
N ARG A 108 22.58 -5.73 7.27
CA ARG A 108 21.48 -5.50 8.20
C ARG A 108 21.52 -4.07 8.72
N LEU A 109 22.67 -3.61 9.23
CA LEU A 109 22.84 -2.25 9.74
C LEU A 109 22.54 -1.21 8.65
N ARG A 110 23.11 -1.38 7.45
CA ARG A 110 22.85 -0.49 6.31
C ARG A 110 21.36 -0.43 5.99
N ARG A 111 20.65 -1.57 5.95
CA ARG A 111 19.20 -1.58 5.70
C ARG A 111 18.41 -0.93 6.82
N GLU A 112 18.78 -1.13 8.07
CA GLU A 112 18.13 -0.48 9.21
C GLU A 112 18.25 1.03 9.15
N ILE A 113 19.40 1.57 8.70
CA ILE A 113 19.62 3.01 8.48
C ILE A 113 18.90 3.53 7.22
N LEU A 114 18.91 2.77 6.12
CA LEU A 114 18.28 3.18 4.87
C LEU A 114 16.74 3.15 4.92
N ARG A 115 16.15 2.28 5.76
CA ARG A 115 14.70 2.16 5.94
C ARG A 115 14.01 3.48 6.32
N PRO A 116 14.43 4.22 7.36
CA PRO A 116 13.81 5.49 7.72
C PRO A 116 13.97 6.53 6.61
N ILE A 117 15.15 6.59 5.96
CA ILE A 117 15.40 7.51 4.85
C ILE A 117 14.44 7.21 3.69
N TYR A 118 14.32 5.95 3.30
CA TYR A 118 13.40 5.51 2.25
C TYR A 118 11.94 5.87 2.58
N ARG A 119 11.51 5.62 3.82
CA ARG A 119 10.15 5.97 4.27
C ARG A 119 9.90 7.47 4.28
N ALA A 120 10.90 8.28 4.65
CA ALA A 120 10.82 9.73 4.61
C ALA A 120 10.69 10.23 3.16
N GLN A 121 11.48 9.68 2.24
CA GLN A 121 11.41 10.02 0.82
C GLN A 121 10.05 9.66 0.21
N ILE A 122 9.49 8.49 0.53
CA ILE A 122 8.13 8.12 0.11
C ILE A 122 7.12 9.13 0.63
N ARG A 123 7.16 9.45 1.93
CA ARG A 123 6.20 10.39 2.53
C ARG A 123 6.27 11.77 1.88
N PHE A 124 7.48 12.26 1.60
CA PHE A 124 7.67 13.53 0.94
C PHE A 124 7.13 13.53 -0.50
N ARG A 125 7.46 12.50 -1.29
CA ARG A 125 7.02 12.41 -2.69
C ARG A 125 5.52 12.18 -2.82
N SER A 126 4.93 11.33 -1.97
CA SER A 126 3.47 11.13 -1.93
C SER A 126 2.70 12.41 -1.61
N ARG A 127 3.25 13.28 -0.75
CA ARG A 127 2.65 14.57 -0.43
C ARG A 127 2.79 15.58 -1.56
N LYS A 128 3.93 15.60 -2.26
CA LYS A 128 4.16 16.51 -3.38
C LYS A 128 3.27 16.19 -4.60
N ALA A 129 2.94 14.93 -4.80
CA ALA A 129 2.06 14.48 -5.89
C ALA A 129 0.55 14.56 -5.55
N ALA A 130 0.21 15.13 -4.39
CA ALA A 130 -1.17 15.31 -3.93
C ALA A 130 -1.84 16.50 -4.61
#